data_AF-A0A955HEJ7-F1
#
_entry.id   AF-A0A955HEJ7-F1
#
_cell.length_a   1.000
_cell.length_b   1.000
_cell.length_c   1.000
_cell.angle_alpha   90.00
_cell.angle_beta   90.00
_cell.angle_gamma   90.00
#
_symmetry.space_group_name_H-M   'P 1'
#
loop_
_entity.id
_entity.type
_entity.pdbx_description
1 polymer ?
#
loop_
_entity_poly.entity_id
_entity_poly.type
_entity_poly.pdbx_seq_one_letter_code
_entity_poly.pdbx_strand_id
1 'polypeptide(L)'
;MNEIANWRKSKKARLYIIGGLLLIVVILGILFESIRAWMIGVGIVLLVALGFEVTNTDLDLGTMIEERSVSDAVIERDEEGNLETAADGGLLTRILRDKQGNEVPEGTVGAKFTDEYNCDDFATQGEAQTFFDNAGGIEGDVNRLDGNKDGVPCQALPIGAN
;
A
#
# COMPACT_ATOMS: atom_id res chain seq x y z
N MET A 1 21.74 -11.14 -9.81
CA MET A 1 21.32 -9.74 -9.55
C MET A 1 19.84 -9.63 -9.20
N ASN A 2 18.96 -10.52 -9.67
CA ASN A 2 17.52 -10.50 -9.36
C ASN A 2 17.17 -10.91 -7.92
N GLU A 3 17.96 -11.77 -7.26
CA GLU A 3 17.66 -12.23 -5.90
C GLU A 3 17.72 -11.12 -4.84
N ILE A 4 18.71 -10.24 -4.93
CA ILE A 4 18.88 -9.11 -3.99
C ILE A 4 17.72 -8.10 -4.17
N ALA A 5 17.26 -7.89 -5.40
CA ALA A 5 16.11 -7.03 -5.67
C ALA A 5 14.83 -7.58 -5.04
N ASN A 6 14.63 -8.91 -5.07
CA ASN A 6 13.48 -9.55 -4.45
C ASN A 6 13.50 -9.44 -2.91
N TRP A 7 14.66 -9.47 -2.27
CA TRP A 7 14.76 -9.29 -0.81
C TRP A 7 14.33 -7.90 -0.35
N ARG A 8 14.51 -6.88 -1.19
CA ARG A 8 14.07 -5.52 -0.89
C ARG A 8 12.54 -5.36 -0.95
N LYS A 9 11.84 -6.23 -1.68
CA LYS A 9 10.37 -6.23 -1.77
C LYS A 9 9.74 -7.15 -0.74
N SER A 10 10.44 -8.23 -0.36
CA SER A 10 9.87 -9.24 0.52
C SER A 10 9.75 -8.76 1.96
N LYS A 11 8.52 -8.79 2.50
CA LYS A 11 8.24 -8.41 3.89
C LYS A 11 9.04 -9.24 4.89
N LYS A 12 9.09 -10.56 4.67
CA LYS A 12 9.84 -11.49 5.54
C LYS A 12 11.32 -11.17 5.53
N ALA A 13 11.92 -10.94 4.36
CA ALA A 13 13.34 -10.61 4.26
C ALA A 13 13.66 -9.30 4.98
N ARG A 14 12.86 -8.25 4.78
CA ARG A 14 13.04 -6.95 5.46
C ARG A 14 12.90 -7.07 6.97
N LEU A 15 11.90 -7.81 7.47
CA LEU A 15 11.73 -8.09 8.90
C LEU A 15 12.95 -8.80 9.49
N TYR A 16 13.48 -9.84 8.82
CA TYR A 16 14.68 -10.54 9.30
C TYR A 16 15.92 -9.63 9.31
N ILE A 17 16.07 -8.77 8.29
CA ILE A 17 17.18 -7.82 8.21
C ILE A 17 17.07 -6.78 9.34
N ILE A 18 15.91 -6.15 9.53
CA ILE A 18 15.68 -5.15 10.58
C ILE A 18 15.88 -5.78 11.96
N GLY A 19 15.32 -6.96 12.21
CA GLY A 19 15.48 -7.69 13.47
C GLY A 19 16.94 -8.07 13.75
N GLY A 20 17.67 -8.52 12.72
CA GLY A 20 19.10 -8.81 12.82
C GLY A 20 19.94 -7.57 13.13
N LEU A 21 19.66 -6.45 12.46
CA LEU A 21 20.34 -5.17 12.71
C LEU A 21 20.06 -4.65 14.12
N LEU A 22 18.82 -4.73 14.61
CA LEU A 22 18.47 -4.36 15.98
C LEU A 22 19.25 -5.19 17.00
N LEU A 23 19.35 -6.50 16.80
CA LEU A 23 20.13 -7.39 17.68
C LEU A 23 21.62 -7.00 17.70
N ILE A 24 22.21 -6.72 16.54
CA ILE A 24 23.61 -6.27 16.44
C ILE A 24 23.79 -4.93 17.15
N VAL A 25 22.86 -3.99 16.96
CA VAL A 25 22.90 -2.67 17.59
C VAL A 25 22.89 -2.77 19.11
N VAL A 26 22.04 -3.64 19.66
CA VAL A 26 21.99 -3.91 21.10
C VAL A 26 23.29 -4.53 21.61
N ILE A 27 23.81 -5.56 20.92
CA ILE A 27 25.07 -6.21 21.31
C ILE A 27 26.23 -5.20 21.30
N LEU A 28 26.38 -4.42 20.24
CA LEU A 28 27.44 -3.41 20.14
C LEU A 28 27.30 -2.31 21.20
N GLY A 29 26.09 -1.86 21.51
CA GLY A 29 25.84 -0.87 22.56
C GLY A 29 26.15 -1.37 23.98
N ILE A 30 26.04 -2.69 24.21
CA ILE A 30 26.45 -3.34 25.47
C ILE A 30 27.98 -3.50 25.52
N LEU A 31 28.59 -3.99 24.44
CA LEU A 31 30.03 -4.29 24.38
C LEU A 31 30.93 -3.04 24.34
N PHE A 32 30.46 -1.94 23.75
CA PHE A 32 31.27 -0.74 23.53
C PHE A 32 30.61 0.52 24.11
N GLU A 33 31.05 0.93 25.31
CA GLU A 33 30.45 2.08 26.02
C GLU A 33 30.65 3.41 25.27
N SER A 34 31.77 3.56 24.58
CA SER A 34 32.12 4.78 23.82
C SER A 34 31.15 5.12 22.68
N ILE A 35 30.46 4.10 22.13
CA ILE A 35 29.49 4.29 21.04
C ILE A 35 28.04 4.11 21.51
N ARG A 36 27.79 3.80 22.78
CA ARG A 36 26.47 3.43 23.30
C ARG A 36 25.38 4.45 22.96
N ALA A 37 25.67 5.75 23.10
CA ALA A 37 24.71 6.81 22.75
C ALA A 37 24.37 6.84 21.25
N TRP A 38 25.36 6.62 20.36
CA TRP A 38 25.13 6.47 18.93
C TRP A 38 24.29 5.24 18.61
N MET A 39 24.56 4.11 19.28
CA MET A 39 23.80 2.87 19.10
C MET A 39 22.33 3.03 19.52
N ILE A 40 22.05 3.81 20.58
CA ILE A 40 20.67 4.15 20.96
C ILE A 40 19.98 4.94 19.85
N GLY A 41 20.65 5.95 19.29
CA GLY A 41 20.10 6.74 18.18
C GLY A 41 19.78 5.89 16.95
N VAL A 42 20.72 5.03 16.54
CA VAL A 42 20.49 4.07 15.44
C VAL A 42 19.36 3.09 15.78
N GLY A 43 19.32 2.61 17.02
CA GLY A 43 18.26 1.73 17.51
C GLY A 43 16.88 2.35 17.39
N ILE A 44 16.72 3.63 17.74
CA ILE A 44 15.45 4.36 17.58
C ILE A 44 15.03 4.40 16.09
N VAL A 45 15.95 4.72 15.18
CA VAL A 45 15.66 4.74 13.73
C VAL A 45 15.22 3.36 13.23
N LEU A 46 15.91 2.29 13.66
CA LEU A 46 15.53 0.92 13.28
C LEU A 46 14.19 0.50 13.88
N LEU A 47 13.84 0.95 15.09
CA LEU A 47 12.53 0.69 15.69
C LEU A 47 11.40 1.40 14.92
N VAL A 48 11.64 2.62 14.44
CA VAL A 48 10.69 3.31 13.55
C VAL A 48 10.51 2.53 12.25
N ALA A 49 11.61 2.08 11.63
CA ALA A 49 11.55 1.26 10.41
C ALA A 49 10.82 -0.08 10.64
N LEU A 50 11.03 -0.72 11.80
CA LEU A 50 10.29 -1.92 12.20
C LEU A 50 8.79 -1.63 12.33
N GLY A 51 8.42 -0.47 12.89
CA GLY A 51 7.04 -0.02 12.99
C GLY A 51 6.37 0.00 11.61
N PHE A 52 6.97 0.69 10.65
CA PHE A 52 6.44 0.78 9.28
C PHE A 52 6.33 -0.57 8.57
N GLU A 53 7.30 -1.47 8.79
CA GLU A 53 7.25 -2.83 8.24
C GLU A 53 6.08 -3.65 8.82
N VAL A 54 5.86 -3.54 10.13
CA VAL A 54 4.80 -4.29 10.84
C VAL A 54 3.41 -3.76 10.47
N THR A 55 3.27 -2.45 10.32
CA THR A 55 1.99 -1.80 9.98
C THR A 55 1.71 -1.79 8.48
N ASN A 56 2.58 -2.35 7.65
CA ASN A 56 2.49 -2.31 6.18
C ASN A 56 2.49 -0.90 5.57
N THR A 57 2.83 0.14 6.32
CA THR A 57 2.79 1.54 5.89
C THR A 57 4.16 1.99 5.39
N ASP A 58 4.57 1.52 4.21
CA ASP A 58 5.76 2.05 3.54
C ASP A 58 5.37 3.22 2.65
N LEU A 59 6.15 4.30 2.69
CA LEU A 59 5.88 5.53 1.94
C LEU A 59 6.91 5.68 0.82
N ASP A 60 6.45 5.97 -0.38
CA ASP A 60 7.30 6.40 -1.47
C ASP A 60 7.55 7.91 -1.41
N LEU A 61 8.77 8.28 -1.05
CA LEU A 61 9.18 9.67 -0.92
C LEU A 61 9.17 10.44 -2.25
N GLY A 62 9.29 9.73 -3.39
CA GLY A 62 9.13 10.36 -4.71
C GLY A 62 7.72 10.92 -4.86
N THR A 63 6.72 10.06 -4.64
CA THR A 63 5.30 10.43 -4.66
C THR A 63 4.95 11.54 -3.65
N MET A 64 5.56 11.55 -2.46
CA MET A 64 5.34 12.63 -1.47
C MET A 64 5.87 13.99 -1.91
N ILE A 65 7.00 14.03 -2.63
CA ILE A 65 7.62 15.29 -3.10
C ILE A 65 6.83 15.89 -4.27
N GLU A 66 6.11 15.07 -5.03
CA GLU A 66 5.20 15.51 -6.10
C GLU A 66 3.89 16.16 -5.58
N GLU A 67 3.87 16.62 -4.33
CA GLU A 67 2.75 17.30 -3.62
C GLU A 67 1.46 16.45 -3.47
N ARG A 68 1.58 15.13 -3.42
CA ARG A 68 0.43 14.23 -3.17
C ARG A 68 0.19 13.99 -1.68
N SER A 69 -1.02 13.56 -1.33
CA SER A 69 -1.37 13.23 0.06
C SER A 69 -0.49 12.12 0.61
N VAL A 70 -0.28 12.07 1.93
CA VAL A 70 0.47 10.99 2.60
C VAL A 70 -0.22 9.64 2.38
N SER A 71 -1.55 9.62 2.21
CA SER A 71 -2.32 8.42 1.84
C SER A 71 -1.93 7.87 0.47
N ASP A 72 -1.66 8.76 -0.48
CA ASP A 72 -1.45 8.40 -1.89
C ASP A 72 0.01 8.00 -2.15
N ALA A 73 0.88 8.25 -1.17
CA ALA A 73 2.27 7.83 -1.20
C ALA A 73 2.49 6.48 -0.51
N VAL A 74 1.44 5.86 0.05
CA VAL A 74 1.55 4.51 0.62
C VAL A 74 1.79 3.52 -0.51
N ILE A 75 2.79 2.65 -0.33
CA ILE A 75 3.15 1.63 -1.30
C ILE A 75 2.23 0.43 -1.15
N GLU A 76 1.71 -0.01 -2.29
CA GLU A 76 0.84 -1.16 -2.44
C GLU A 76 1.58 -2.47 -2.21
N ARG A 77 0.81 -3.47 -1.77
CA ARG A 77 1.33 -4.78 -1.41
C ARG A 77 0.46 -5.91 -1.93
N ASP A 78 1.12 -7.05 -2.15
CA ASP A 78 0.43 -8.30 -2.41
C ASP A 78 -0.20 -8.90 -1.14
N GLU A 79 -0.94 -10.00 -1.30
CA GLU A 79 -1.56 -10.77 -0.21
C GLU A 79 -0.53 -11.29 0.82
N GLU A 80 0.73 -11.45 0.42
CA GLU A 80 1.83 -11.89 1.28
C GLU A 80 2.49 -10.72 2.03
N GLY A 81 2.10 -9.49 1.71
CA GLY A 81 2.62 -8.24 2.24
C GLY A 81 3.92 -7.77 1.59
N ASN A 82 4.36 -8.37 0.49
CA ASN A 82 5.51 -7.89 -0.28
C ASN A 82 5.15 -6.61 -1.04
N LEU A 83 6.14 -5.76 -1.30
CA LEU A 83 5.95 -4.50 -2.01
C LEU A 83 5.71 -4.74 -3.50
N GLU A 84 4.62 -4.17 -4.02
CA GLU A 84 4.29 -4.21 -5.44
C GLU A 84 5.08 -3.18 -6.24
N THR A 85 5.29 -3.48 -7.53
CA THR A 85 6.03 -2.59 -8.43
C THR A 85 5.25 -2.23 -9.68
N ALA A 86 5.36 -0.96 -10.05
CA ALA A 86 4.83 -0.43 -11.29
C ALA A 86 5.60 -0.97 -12.51
N ALA A 87 5.02 -0.79 -13.70
CA ALA A 87 5.56 -1.29 -14.95
C ALA A 87 6.94 -0.69 -15.32
N ASP A 88 7.25 0.49 -14.77
CA ASP A 88 8.55 1.18 -14.92
C ASP A 88 9.62 0.69 -13.94
N GLY A 89 9.27 -0.25 -13.05
CA GLY A 89 10.14 -0.77 -11.99
C GLY A 89 10.17 0.08 -10.71
N GLY A 90 9.38 1.15 -10.65
CA GLY A 90 9.09 1.91 -9.43
C GLY A 90 8.20 1.13 -8.46
N LEU A 91 8.01 1.68 -7.26
CA LEU A 91 7.10 1.12 -6.25
C LEU A 91 5.67 1.55 -6.59
N LEU A 92 4.73 0.62 -6.59
CA LEU A 92 3.33 0.91 -6.90
C LEU A 92 2.70 1.64 -5.71
N THR A 93 2.18 2.85 -5.90
CA THR A 93 1.53 3.65 -4.83
C THR A 93 0.03 3.86 -5.03
N ARG A 94 -0.47 3.59 -6.25
CA ARG A 94 -1.88 3.67 -6.60
C ARG A 94 -2.22 2.53 -7.54
N ILE A 95 -3.35 1.86 -7.28
CA ILE A 95 -3.81 0.75 -8.11
C ILE A 95 -4.71 1.29 -9.23
N LEU A 96 -4.33 0.99 -10.47
CA LEU A 96 -5.19 1.22 -11.64
C LEU A 96 -6.19 0.07 -11.75
N ARG A 97 -7.49 0.38 -11.82
CA ARG A 97 -8.55 -0.62 -11.96
C ARG A 97 -9.37 -0.39 -13.22
N ASP A 98 -10.00 -1.45 -13.72
CA ASP A 98 -11.06 -1.36 -14.71
C ASP A 98 -12.42 -1.05 -14.05
N LYS A 99 -13.48 -0.91 -14.86
CA LYS A 99 -14.84 -0.67 -14.33
C LYS A 99 -15.41 -1.84 -13.52
N GLN A 100 -14.82 -3.02 -13.62
CA GLN A 100 -15.21 -4.20 -12.84
C GLN A 100 -14.43 -4.26 -11.52
N GLY A 101 -13.49 -3.36 -11.28
CA GLY A 101 -12.67 -3.34 -10.07
C GLY A 101 -11.46 -4.27 -10.13
N ASN A 102 -11.13 -4.84 -11.28
CA ASN A 102 -9.91 -5.65 -11.44
C ASN A 102 -8.70 -4.75 -11.65
N GLU A 103 -7.55 -5.15 -11.11
CA GLU A 103 -6.29 -4.45 -11.30
C GLU A 103 -5.79 -4.63 -12.74
N VAL A 104 -5.40 -3.53 -13.38
CA VAL A 104 -5.01 -3.50 -14.80
C VAL A 104 -3.74 -2.68 -15.02
N PRO A 105 -2.94 -2.99 -16.06
CA PRO A 105 -1.73 -2.22 -16.35
C PRO A 105 -2.03 -0.81 -16.87
N GLU A 106 -1.05 0.08 -16.74
CA GLU A 106 -1.09 1.43 -17.31
C GLU A 106 -1.36 1.42 -18.82
N GLY A 107 -2.18 2.37 -19.29
CA GLY A 107 -2.60 2.47 -20.68
C GLY A 107 -3.83 1.64 -21.05
N THR A 108 -4.43 0.92 -20.10
CA THR A 108 -5.72 0.25 -20.30
C THR A 108 -6.82 1.29 -20.56
N VAL A 109 -7.52 1.17 -21.69
CA VAL A 109 -8.54 2.15 -22.10
C VAL A 109 -9.72 2.12 -21.15
N GLY A 110 -10.03 3.26 -20.54
CA GLY A 110 -11.16 3.41 -19.61
C GLY A 110 -10.87 2.95 -18.18
N ALA A 111 -9.63 2.56 -17.89
CA ALA A 111 -9.15 2.35 -16.52
C ALA A 111 -8.87 3.69 -15.83
N LYS A 112 -9.08 3.74 -14.52
CA LYS A 112 -8.71 4.86 -13.66
C LYS A 112 -7.98 4.36 -12.42
N PHE A 113 -7.35 5.25 -11.67
CA PHE A 113 -6.88 4.90 -10.34
C PHE A 113 -8.08 4.65 -9.41
N THR A 114 -7.90 3.74 -8.45
CA THR A 114 -8.98 3.28 -7.55
C THR A 114 -9.68 4.45 -6.83
N ASP A 115 -8.91 5.45 -6.41
CA ASP A 115 -9.36 6.68 -5.75
C ASP A 115 -10.05 7.71 -6.68
N GLU A 116 -10.02 7.49 -8.01
CA GLU A 116 -10.67 8.37 -9.00
C GLU A 116 -12.04 7.88 -9.46
N TYR A 117 -12.40 6.64 -9.11
CA TYR A 117 -13.74 6.10 -9.39
C TYR A 117 -14.78 6.76 -8.50
N ASN A 118 -15.94 7.10 -9.06
CA ASN A 118 -17.08 7.61 -8.28
C ASN A 118 -18.40 6.98 -8.77
N CYS A 119 -19.50 7.30 -8.10
CA CYS A 119 -20.80 6.72 -8.46
C CYS A 119 -21.28 7.06 -9.88
N ASP A 120 -20.81 8.15 -10.48
CA ASP A 120 -21.18 8.53 -11.86
C ASP A 120 -20.47 7.65 -12.91
N ASP A 121 -19.47 6.85 -12.51
CA ASP A 121 -18.78 5.92 -13.40
C ASP A 121 -19.58 4.64 -13.70
N PHE A 122 -20.62 4.37 -12.91
CA PHE A 122 -21.44 3.17 -12.97
C PHE A 122 -22.87 3.50 -13.41
N ALA A 123 -23.45 2.68 -14.28
CA ALA A 123 -24.82 2.88 -14.73
C ALA A 123 -25.84 2.32 -13.73
N THR A 124 -25.45 1.29 -12.97
CA THR A 124 -26.34 0.62 -12.01
C THR A 124 -25.64 0.34 -10.68
N GLN A 125 -26.43 0.16 -9.63
CA GLN A 125 -25.92 -0.22 -8.31
C GLN A 125 -25.18 -1.57 -8.35
N GLY A 126 -25.63 -2.51 -9.18
CA GLY A 126 -24.96 -3.82 -9.32
C GLY A 126 -23.57 -3.74 -9.94
N GLU A 127 -23.35 -2.81 -10.87
CA GLU A 127 -22.01 -2.53 -11.42
C GLU A 127 -21.10 -1.92 -10.34
N ALA A 128 -21.61 -0.95 -9.59
CA ALA A 128 -20.88 -0.35 -8.48
C ALA A 128 -20.53 -1.36 -7.39
N GLN A 129 -21.46 -2.28 -7.07
CA GLN A 129 -21.22 -3.37 -6.12
C GLN A 129 -20.09 -4.28 -6.59
N THR A 130 -20.11 -4.68 -7.87
CA THR A 130 -19.07 -5.55 -8.42
C THR A 130 -17.69 -4.89 -8.33
N PHE A 131 -17.59 -3.62 -8.69
CA PHE A 131 -16.35 -2.85 -8.54
C PHE A 131 -15.90 -2.81 -7.08
N PHE A 132 -16.80 -2.44 -6.16
CA PHE A 132 -16.51 -2.29 -4.74
C PHE A 132 -16.03 -3.60 -4.11
N ASP A 133 -16.68 -4.72 -4.40
CA ASP A 133 -16.30 -6.02 -3.88
C ASP A 133 -14.90 -6.42 -4.37
N ASN A 134 -14.59 -6.18 -5.66
CA ASN A 134 -13.28 -6.47 -6.25
C ASN A 134 -12.19 -5.49 -5.81
N ALA A 135 -12.56 -4.28 -5.40
CA ALA A 135 -11.66 -3.24 -4.89
C ALA A 135 -11.36 -3.37 -3.38
N GLY A 136 -11.86 -4.41 -2.70
CA GLY A 136 -11.58 -4.68 -1.28
C GLY A 136 -12.70 -4.26 -0.32
N GLY A 137 -13.88 -3.90 -0.83
CA GLY A 137 -15.07 -3.59 -0.04
C GLY A 137 -14.86 -2.44 0.95
N ILE A 138 -15.44 -2.56 2.16
CA ILE A 138 -15.39 -1.49 3.18
C ILE A 138 -13.96 -1.11 3.56
N GLU A 139 -13.02 -2.07 3.58
CA GLU A 139 -11.62 -1.80 3.91
C GLU A 139 -10.88 -1.12 2.74
N GLY A 140 -11.31 -1.38 1.50
CA GLY A 140 -10.77 -0.82 0.26
C GLY A 140 -11.51 0.42 -0.28
N ASP A 141 -12.51 0.96 0.44
CA ASP A 141 -13.36 2.08 0.00
C ASP A 141 -12.64 3.45 0.08
N VAL A 142 -11.52 3.57 -0.61
CA VAL A 142 -10.69 4.79 -0.67
C VAL A 142 -11.40 5.94 -1.37
N ASN A 143 -12.30 5.61 -2.31
CA ASN A 143 -13.09 6.55 -3.09
C ASN A 143 -14.48 6.84 -2.51
N ARG A 144 -14.81 6.25 -1.36
CA ARG A 144 -16.04 6.53 -0.60
C ARG A 144 -17.32 6.26 -1.40
N LEU A 145 -17.33 5.19 -2.19
CA LEU A 145 -18.54 4.70 -2.87
C LEU A 145 -19.60 4.27 -1.84
N ASP A 146 -19.16 3.74 -0.70
CA ASP A 146 -20.01 3.37 0.45
C ASP A 146 -19.77 4.34 1.62
N GLY A 147 -20.27 5.57 1.45
CA GLY A 147 -20.06 6.64 2.41
C GLY A 147 -20.59 6.37 3.82
N ASN A 148 -21.61 5.52 3.98
CA ASN A 148 -22.19 5.11 5.27
C ASN A 148 -21.67 3.77 5.79
N LYS A 149 -20.81 3.07 5.03
CA LYS A 149 -20.12 1.83 5.41
C LYS A 149 -21.08 0.69 5.75
N ASP A 150 -22.18 0.57 5.00
CA ASP A 150 -23.16 -0.51 5.18
C ASP A 150 -22.94 -1.72 4.26
N GLY A 151 -21.88 -1.68 3.44
CA GLY A 151 -21.51 -2.69 2.46
C GLY A 151 -22.20 -2.52 1.11
N VAL A 152 -23.00 -1.46 0.92
CA VAL A 152 -23.77 -1.21 -0.31
C VAL A 152 -23.31 0.13 -0.92
N PRO A 153 -22.38 0.12 -1.89
CA PRO A 153 -21.92 1.33 -2.53
C PRO A 153 -23.03 1.98 -3.38
N CYS A 154 -22.96 3.30 -3.51
CA CYS A 154 -23.74 4.08 -4.47
C CYS A 154 -25.25 3.76 -4.46
N GLN A 155 -25.89 3.71 -3.29
CA GLN A 155 -27.30 3.30 -3.15
C GLN A 155 -28.30 4.20 -3.91
N ALA A 156 -27.86 5.36 -4.40
CA ALA A 156 -28.66 6.26 -5.23
C ALA A 156 -28.78 5.80 -6.70
N LEU A 157 -27.93 4.88 -7.15
CA LEU A 157 -27.97 4.37 -8.52
C LEU A 157 -29.17 3.44 -8.76
N PRO A 158 -29.66 3.33 -10.00
CA PRO A 158 -30.70 2.37 -10.35
C PRO A 158 -30.26 0.94 -10.01
N ILE A 159 -31.14 0.18 -9.36
CA ILE A 159 -31.00 -1.27 -9.24
C ILE A 159 -31.30 -1.81 -10.64
N GLY A 160 -30.27 -2.16 -11.41
CA GLY A 160 -30.41 -2.60 -12.80
C GLY A 160 -31.51 -3.66 -12.95
N ALA A 161 -32.34 -3.53 -14.00
CA ALA A 161 -33.32 -4.56 -14.30
C ALA A 161 -32.59 -5.84 -14.73
N ASN A 162 -32.87 -6.93 -14.01
CA ASN A 162 -32.34 -8.28 -14.27
C ASN A 162 -32.44 -8.71 -15.73
#